data_AF-A0A819H2Z8-F1
#
_entry.id   AF-A0A819H2Z8-F1
#
_cell.length_a   1.000
_cell.length_b   1.000
_cell.length_c   1.000
_cell.angle_alpha   90.00
_cell.angle_beta   90.00
_cell.angle_gamma   90.00
#
_symmetry.space_group_name_H-M   'P 1'
#
loop_
_entity.id
_entity.type
_entity.pdbx_description
1 polymer ?
#
loop_
_entity_poly.entity_id
_entity_poly.type
_entity_poly.pdbx_seq_one_letter_code
_entity_poly.pdbx_strand_id
1 'polypeptide(L)'
;EICSITKNLINKQDVSIFHFDNDIYFLFNPWNKNDSCALLSSDQIAEYVLNEHGQIYLGSSDIPQSIPWYFGQFERIVLLTALALLKEIYLSIEYHIDISLILRILSSKICSDVGTHNGIFSSLLDSHSSLCQENQYASSPAILKQCLILNDQQIPCGSNWQHAAVFCSLCRSLGIPCRIVTVYNAICQTQEQENIDINWNTRQQPIVVVNSKLTRPWYLWNECWIRRDDLPVYYSGWQVIDSSSIDYNTKIRRIGPCSVAALKSGISGLKWDTIDIYSILNGNKTYWLVYPNGDRKLRNIEENMINTKIITKSLKQENEYEDITSNYKLNKTSNQTPFNHDVNIEMEIPDSLKFGDNLHLILKTNNLSNKHRTLTATLTLLKINPIEEIKSTSKNLNQTLYEDRYIPNNTNLDIHNISLQTPIQSFTEIYHLDNNDHKNIPMKIAENHQVWLGCFDSLLKLNIHVVVRETGQIYQREKYILNAENDLMQLFLENDVIEIGKQGKLQIQINNSFPYPLNNGYITIDGFGISKSILIK
;
A
#
# COMPACT_ATOMS: atom_id res chain seq x y z
N GLU A 1 -9.51 38.51 -6.25
CA GLU A 1 -10.92 38.74 -6.60
C GLU A 1 -11.75 37.58 -6.05
N ILE A 2 -12.63 37.89 -5.10
CA ILE A 2 -13.40 36.92 -4.31
C ILE A 2 -14.58 36.46 -5.16
N CYS A 3 -14.80 35.14 -5.25
CA CYS A 3 -15.97 34.54 -5.89
C CYS A 3 -17.25 35.16 -5.35
N SER A 4 -18.05 35.75 -6.24
CA SER A 4 -19.42 36.08 -5.96
C SER A 4 -20.20 34.78 -5.75
N ILE A 5 -20.55 34.49 -4.50
CA ILE A 5 -21.57 33.51 -4.16
C ILE A 5 -22.90 34.10 -4.63
N THR A 6 -23.19 33.92 -5.91
CA THR A 6 -24.49 34.24 -6.50
C THR A 6 -24.88 33.12 -7.43
N LYS A 7 -25.57 32.12 -6.89
CA LYS A 7 -26.62 31.42 -7.63
C LYS A 7 -27.68 30.90 -6.68
N ASN A 8 -28.88 31.48 -6.84
CA ASN A 8 -30.20 30.99 -6.43
C ASN A 8 -30.78 31.39 -5.06
N LEU A 9 -30.54 32.61 -4.60
CA LEU A 9 -31.47 33.33 -3.74
C LEU A 9 -31.67 34.77 -4.26
N ILE A 10 -32.18 34.92 -5.48
CA ILE A 10 -32.61 36.23 -5.98
C ILE A 10 -34.11 36.38 -5.68
N ASN A 11 -34.42 36.68 -4.41
CA ASN A 11 -35.47 37.65 -4.12
C ASN A 11 -34.75 38.96 -3.80
N LYS A 12 -35.05 39.98 -4.58
CA LYS A 12 -34.23 41.18 -4.81
C LYS A 12 -34.35 42.23 -3.69
N GLN A 13 -34.28 41.83 -2.42
CA GLN A 13 -34.30 42.77 -1.29
C GLN A 13 -33.25 42.40 -0.25
N ASP A 14 -32.42 43.40 0.08
CA ASP A 14 -31.36 43.45 1.11
C ASP A 14 -30.08 42.64 0.86
N VAL A 15 -29.20 43.19 0.00
CA VAL A 15 -27.79 42.80 -0.04
C VAL A 15 -26.99 43.69 0.91
N SER A 16 -26.58 43.14 2.04
CA SER A 16 -25.66 43.79 2.99
C SER A 16 -24.22 43.55 2.56
N ILE A 17 -23.45 44.62 2.33
CA ILE A 17 -22.03 44.54 1.97
C ILE A 17 -21.19 44.68 3.24
N PHE A 18 -20.33 43.70 3.50
CA PHE A 18 -19.38 43.71 4.61
C PHE A 18 -17.96 43.73 4.07
N HIS A 19 -17.13 44.65 4.57
CA HIS A 19 -15.71 44.70 4.26
C HIS A 19 -14.92 44.00 5.38
N PHE A 20 -14.08 43.05 4.98
CA PHE A 20 -13.17 42.34 5.86
C PHE A 20 -11.74 42.53 5.35
N ASP A 21 -10.81 42.84 6.26
CA ASP A 21 -9.40 43.06 5.91
C ASP A 21 -8.65 41.74 5.64
N ASN A 22 -9.21 40.61 6.08
CA ASN A 22 -8.61 39.28 5.97
C ASN A 22 -9.37 38.42 4.95
N ASP A 23 -8.65 37.48 4.33
CA ASP A 23 -9.25 36.45 3.48
C ASP A 23 -10.20 35.56 4.29
N ILE A 24 -11.36 35.26 3.71
CA ILE A 24 -12.35 34.32 4.26
C ILE A 24 -12.35 33.05 3.39
N TYR A 25 -12.10 31.91 4.02
CA TYR A 25 -12.09 30.60 3.36
C TYR A 25 -13.42 29.88 3.63
N PHE A 26 -14.08 29.43 2.56
CA PHE A 26 -15.25 28.56 2.64
C PHE A 26 -14.82 27.12 2.38
N LEU A 27 -15.08 26.24 3.33
CA LEU A 27 -14.71 24.83 3.29
C LEU A 27 -15.97 23.95 3.17
N PHE A 28 -15.78 22.67 2.87
CA PHE A 28 -16.85 21.68 2.92
C PHE A 28 -17.36 21.50 4.35
N ASN A 29 -18.66 21.25 4.50
CA ASN A 29 -19.31 21.19 5.80
C ASN A 29 -19.96 19.81 6.06
N PRO A 30 -19.23 18.87 6.67
CA PRO A 30 -19.75 17.53 6.93
C PRO A 30 -20.85 17.48 8.00
N TRP A 31 -21.09 18.58 8.75
CA TRP A 31 -22.22 18.70 9.67
C TRP A 31 -23.53 19.10 8.97
N ASN A 32 -23.44 19.70 7.79
CA ASN A 32 -24.60 20.14 7.04
C ASN A 32 -25.13 18.98 6.18
N LYS A 33 -26.33 18.48 6.51
CA LYS A 33 -26.99 17.38 5.79
C LYS A 33 -27.19 17.62 4.29
N ASN A 34 -27.18 18.88 3.86
CA ASN A 34 -27.34 19.24 2.45
C ASN A 34 -26.01 19.27 1.68
N ASP A 35 -24.89 19.31 2.38
CA ASP A 35 -23.55 19.26 1.79
C ASP A 35 -23.27 17.89 1.17
N SER A 36 -22.50 17.86 0.09
CA SER A 36 -22.12 16.63 -0.59
C SER A 36 -21.23 15.73 0.27
N CYS A 37 -20.57 16.24 1.32
CA CYS A 37 -19.74 15.43 2.22
C CYS A 37 -20.38 15.13 3.59
N ALA A 38 -21.69 15.32 3.73
CA ALA A 38 -22.40 15.17 5.00
C ALA A 38 -22.19 13.80 5.67
N LEU A 39 -21.76 13.80 6.93
CA LEU A 39 -21.71 12.63 7.79
C LEU A 39 -22.85 12.68 8.81
N LEU A 40 -23.43 11.51 9.12
CA LEU A 40 -24.55 11.42 10.08
C LEU A 40 -24.09 11.27 11.53
N SER A 41 -22.83 10.85 11.76
CA SER A 41 -22.29 10.56 13.08
C SER A 41 -21.25 11.59 13.49
N SER A 42 -21.40 12.15 14.70
CA SER A 42 -20.40 13.02 15.32
C SER A 42 -19.05 12.33 15.48
N ASP A 43 -19.04 11.04 15.81
CA ASP A 43 -17.83 10.27 16.05
C ASP A 43 -17.05 10.05 14.73
N GLN A 44 -17.77 9.86 13.62
CA GLN A 44 -17.16 9.80 12.29
C GLN A 44 -16.57 11.15 11.89
N ILE A 45 -17.23 12.26 12.22
CA ILE A 45 -16.66 13.59 11.96
C ILE A 45 -15.41 13.82 12.82
N ALA A 46 -15.47 13.42 14.10
CA ALA A 46 -14.34 13.51 15.00
C ALA A 46 -13.12 12.76 14.45
N GLU A 47 -13.29 11.54 13.94
CA GLU A 47 -12.17 10.73 13.43
C GLU A 47 -11.73 11.09 12.00
N TYR A 48 -12.68 11.30 11.08
CA TYR A 48 -12.38 11.43 9.65
C TYR A 48 -12.20 12.85 9.16
N VAL A 49 -12.43 13.85 10.02
CA VAL A 49 -12.25 15.27 9.71
C VAL A 49 -11.38 15.95 10.78
N LEU A 50 -11.72 15.80 12.05
CA LEU A 50 -11.07 16.56 13.13
C LEU A 50 -9.80 15.92 13.69
N ASN A 51 -9.66 14.59 13.65
CA ASN A 51 -8.51 13.93 14.25
C ASN A 51 -7.25 14.18 13.40
N GLU A 52 -6.24 14.81 13.98
CA GLU A 52 -4.96 15.09 13.32
C GLU A 52 -3.96 13.94 13.45
N HIS A 53 -4.30 12.87 14.19
CA HIS A 53 -3.45 11.72 14.44
C HIS A 53 -4.04 10.45 13.84
N GLY A 54 -3.25 9.79 13.00
CA GLY A 54 -3.60 8.57 12.29
C GLY A 54 -2.68 7.40 12.63
N GLN A 55 -3.10 6.22 12.17
CA GLN A 55 -2.29 5.01 12.14
C GLN A 55 -2.29 4.51 10.69
N ILE A 56 -1.11 4.28 10.14
CA ILE A 56 -0.91 3.73 8.80
C ILE A 56 -0.46 2.29 8.96
N TYR A 57 -1.20 1.34 8.39
CA TYR A 57 -0.88 -0.07 8.57
C TYR A 57 -0.06 -0.59 7.39
N LEU A 58 1.13 -1.13 7.67
CA LEU A 58 2.03 -1.80 6.75
C LEU A 58 2.25 -3.26 7.22
N GLY A 59 3.37 -3.90 6.85
CA GLY A 59 3.70 -5.26 7.29
C GLY A 59 3.04 -6.36 6.47
N SER A 60 2.30 -7.30 7.09
CA SER A 60 1.61 -8.38 6.38
C SER A 60 0.14 -8.48 6.78
N SER A 61 -0.65 -9.24 6.01
CA SER A 61 -2.08 -9.46 6.34
C SER A 61 -2.26 -10.17 7.68
N ASP A 62 -1.34 -11.06 8.02
CA ASP A 62 -1.35 -11.85 9.25
C ASP A 62 -0.96 -10.99 10.46
N ILE A 63 0.05 -10.13 10.30
CA ILE A 63 0.52 -9.21 11.33
C ILE A 63 0.62 -7.79 10.74
N PRO A 64 -0.49 -7.03 10.75
CA PRO A 64 -0.45 -5.60 10.44
C PRO A 64 0.42 -4.85 11.43
N GLN A 65 1.36 -4.04 10.93
CA GLN A 65 2.19 -3.15 11.74
C GLN A 65 1.74 -1.71 11.55
N SER A 66 1.46 -0.98 12.64
CA SER A 66 0.99 0.40 12.57
C SER A 66 2.14 1.40 12.69
N ILE A 67 2.10 2.44 11.86
CA ILE A 67 2.97 3.62 11.94
C ILE A 67 2.10 4.80 12.37
N PRO A 68 2.41 5.46 13.50
CA PRO A 68 1.73 6.68 13.86
C PRO A 68 2.04 7.78 12.84
N TRP A 69 1.02 8.54 12.45
CA TRP A 69 1.17 9.62 11.50
C TRP A 69 0.46 10.88 11.98
N TYR A 70 1.13 12.03 11.85
CA TYR A 70 0.53 13.32 12.12
C TYR A 70 0.08 13.99 10.82
N PHE A 71 -1.24 14.08 10.63
CA PHE A 71 -1.86 14.70 9.46
C PHE A 71 -1.77 16.22 9.48
N GLY A 72 -1.89 16.83 10.67
CA GLY A 72 -1.75 18.26 10.90
C GLY A 72 -2.63 19.15 10.01
N GLN A 73 -3.84 18.72 9.69
CA GLN A 73 -4.72 19.43 8.75
C GLN A 73 -5.09 20.86 9.20
N PHE A 74 -4.94 21.19 10.50
CA PHE A 74 -5.15 22.55 11.01
C PHE A 74 -3.89 23.41 10.97
N GLU A 75 -2.73 22.87 10.59
CA GLU A 75 -1.58 23.69 10.27
C GLU A 75 -1.84 24.50 9.00
N ARG A 76 -1.53 25.80 9.09
CA ARG A 76 -1.73 26.77 8.00
C ARG A 76 -1.18 26.27 6.65
N ILE A 77 -0.06 25.57 6.66
CA ILE A 77 0.56 25.06 5.44
C ILE A 77 -0.36 24.09 4.68
N VAL A 78 -1.07 23.21 5.39
CA VAL A 78 -1.86 22.15 4.75
C VAL A 78 -3.05 22.73 3.98
N LEU A 79 -3.81 23.64 4.60
CA LEU A 79 -4.94 24.30 3.92
C LEU A 79 -4.47 25.17 2.75
N LEU A 80 -3.41 25.96 2.94
CA LEU A 80 -2.91 26.83 1.87
C LEU A 80 -2.37 26.02 0.69
N THR A 81 -1.69 24.90 0.93
CA THR A 81 -1.27 24.00 -0.13
C THR A 81 -2.47 23.40 -0.86
N ALA A 82 -3.49 22.92 -0.14
CA ALA A 82 -4.70 22.36 -0.76
C ALA A 82 -5.36 23.39 -1.71
N LEU A 83 -5.49 24.64 -1.29
CA LEU A 83 -6.06 25.71 -2.10
C LEU A 83 -5.15 26.09 -3.28
N ALA A 84 -3.83 26.11 -3.08
CA ALA A 84 -2.86 26.39 -4.14
C ALA A 84 -2.92 25.33 -5.26
N LEU A 85 -3.01 24.04 -4.89
CA LEU A 85 -3.12 22.94 -5.86
C LEU A 85 -4.43 22.98 -6.66
N LEU A 86 -5.50 23.55 -6.08
CA LEU A 86 -6.80 23.70 -6.73
C LEU A 86 -6.95 25.03 -7.50
N LYS A 87 -5.96 25.95 -7.42
CA LYS A 87 -6.04 27.31 -7.99
C LYS A 87 -6.36 27.33 -9.50
N GLU A 88 -5.82 26.38 -10.26
CA GLU A 88 -6.06 26.28 -11.72
C GLU A 88 -7.52 25.96 -12.06
N ILE A 89 -8.24 25.27 -11.17
CA ILE A 89 -9.66 24.93 -11.36
C ILE A 89 -10.54 26.17 -11.25
N TYR A 90 -10.21 27.07 -10.30
CA TYR A 90 -10.95 28.32 -10.09
C TYR A 90 -10.89 29.24 -11.31
N LEU A 91 -9.85 29.13 -12.13
CA LEU A 91 -9.69 29.92 -13.35
C LEU A 91 -10.52 29.37 -14.53
N SER A 92 -10.96 28.10 -14.46
CA SER A 92 -11.82 27.46 -15.47
C SER A 92 -13.28 27.45 -15.03
N ILE A 93 -13.92 28.63 -15.08
CA ILE A 93 -15.33 28.87 -14.64
C ILE A 93 -16.38 28.11 -15.50
N GLU A 94 -15.96 27.41 -16.55
CA GLU A 94 -16.87 26.72 -17.49
C GLU A 94 -17.44 25.39 -16.97
N TYR A 95 -16.91 24.81 -15.90
CA TYR A 95 -17.35 23.50 -15.40
C TYR A 95 -18.27 23.62 -14.17
N HIS A 96 -19.30 22.77 -14.12
CA HIS A 96 -19.96 22.44 -12.87
C HIS A 96 -18.96 21.72 -11.96
N ILE A 97 -18.27 22.46 -11.10
CA ILE A 97 -17.28 21.92 -10.16
C ILE A 97 -18.06 21.16 -9.07
N ASP A 98 -18.06 19.83 -9.17
CA ASP A 98 -18.52 18.94 -8.11
C ASP A 98 -17.33 18.42 -7.27
N ILE A 99 -17.64 17.86 -6.10
CA ILE A 99 -16.63 17.32 -5.18
C ILE A 99 -15.85 16.15 -5.80
N SER A 100 -16.46 15.40 -6.73
CA SER A 100 -15.80 14.28 -7.42
C SER A 100 -14.64 14.77 -8.29
N LEU A 101 -14.85 15.88 -9.02
CA LEU A 101 -13.83 16.51 -9.85
C LEU A 101 -12.71 17.12 -8.99
N ILE A 102 -13.07 17.76 -7.87
CA ILE A 102 -12.10 18.30 -6.90
C ILE A 102 -11.17 17.19 -6.40
N LEU A 103 -11.72 16.07 -5.95
CA LEU A 103 -10.92 14.93 -5.46
C LEU A 103 -10.02 14.35 -6.55
N ARG A 104 -10.53 14.22 -7.78
CA ARG A 104 -9.75 13.69 -8.92
C ARG A 104 -8.58 14.60 -9.27
N ILE A 105 -8.78 15.92 -9.22
CA ILE A 105 -7.71 16.88 -9.51
C ILE A 105 -6.71 16.93 -8.36
N LEU A 106 -7.19 17.00 -7.11
CA LEU A 106 -6.31 16.99 -5.93
C LEU A 106 -5.42 15.74 -5.92
N SER A 107 -5.99 14.57 -6.20
CA SER A 107 -5.26 13.29 -6.31
C SER A 107 -4.15 13.37 -7.37
N SER A 108 -4.44 13.94 -8.53
CA SER A 108 -3.46 14.10 -9.61
C SER A 108 -2.31 15.07 -9.32
N LYS A 109 -2.45 15.89 -8.27
CA LYS A 109 -1.45 16.86 -7.83
C LYS A 109 -0.60 16.31 -6.68
N ILE A 110 -0.93 15.15 -6.12
CA ILE A 110 -0.09 14.48 -5.13
C ILE A 110 1.17 13.96 -5.80
N CYS A 111 1.02 13.11 -6.82
CA CYS A 111 2.13 12.58 -7.60
C CYS A 111 1.95 12.99 -9.06
N SER A 112 2.90 13.76 -9.61
CA SER A 112 2.80 14.33 -10.96
C SER A 112 4.07 14.12 -11.79
N ASP A 113 3.97 14.34 -13.10
CA ASP A 113 5.07 14.05 -14.03
C ASP A 113 6.26 14.94 -13.71
N VAL A 114 7.47 14.42 -13.93
CA VAL A 114 8.70 15.14 -13.60
C VAL A 114 8.79 16.45 -14.34
N GLY A 115 9.10 17.52 -13.62
CA GLY A 115 9.23 18.86 -14.18
C GLY A 115 7.89 19.59 -14.33
N THR A 116 6.78 19.00 -13.88
CA THR A 116 5.55 19.77 -13.65
C THR A 116 5.71 20.52 -12.32
N HIS A 117 5.74 21.86 -12.35
CA HIS A 117 5.89 22.73 -11.17
C HIS A 117 4.63 22.78 -10.28
N ASN A 118 3.80 21.73 -10.32
CA ASN A 118 2.42 21.80 -9.87
C ASN A 118 2.01 20.54 -9.08
N GLY A 119 2.96 19.74 -8.58
CA GLY A 119 2.65 18.57 -7.73
C GLY A 119 3.62 18.41 -6.58
N ILE A 120 3.24 17.57 -5.60
CA ILE A 120 3.99 17.40 -4.34
C ILE A 120 5.16 16.45 -4.54
N PHE A 121 4.90 15.29 -5.15
CA PHE A 121 5.87 14.24 -5.41
C PHE A 121 6.10 14.09 -6.92
N SER A 122 7.33 13.72 -7.27
CA SER A 122 7.75 13.32 -8.61
C SER A 122 7.32 11.89 -8.91
N SER A 123 6.86 11.62 -10.13
CA SER A 123 6.54 10.27 -10.58
C SER A 123 7.75 9.40 -10.91
N LEU A 124 8.92 10.00 -11.22
CA LEU A 124 10.18 9.26 -11.28
C LEU A 124 10.83 9.29 -9.90
N LEU A 125 11.20 8.11 -9.43
CA LEU A 125 12.02 7.98 -8.24
C LEU A 125 13.48 8.19 -8.61
N ASP A 126 14.07 9.25 -8.07
CA ASP A 126 15.52 9.41 -8.07
C ASP A 126 16.07 8.93 -6.71
N SER A 127 16.26 7.61 -6.60
CA SER A 127 16.81 6.96 -5.40
C SER A 127 18.25 7.38 -5.09
N HIS A 128 18.92 8.12 -5.99
CA HIS A 128 20.26 8.68 -5.77
C HIS A 128 20.22 10.10 -5.22
N SER A 129 19.06 10.76 -5.19
CA SER A 129 18.95 12.08 -4.58
C SER A 129 19.12 12.00 -3.07
N SER A 130 19.90 12.91 -2.49
CA SER A 130 20.09 13.01 -1.04
C SER A 130 18.76 13.20 -0.30
N LEU A 131 17.79 13.85 -0.96
CA LEU A 131 16.44 14.06 -0.47
C LEU A 131 15.64 12.76 -0.28
N CYS A 132 15.93 11.70 -1.05
CA CYS A 132 15.30 10.39 -0.87
C CYS A 132 15.90 9.55 0.23
N GLN A 133 17.17 9.76 0.54
CA GLN A 133 17.80 9.19 1.74
C GLN A 133 17.27 9.85 3.02
N GLU A 134 16.67 11.03 2.90
CA GLU A 134 16.02 11.81 3.96
C GLU A 134 14.50 11.56 4.08
N ASN A 135 13.95 10.50 3.46
CA ASN A 135 12.51 10.12 3.48
C ASN A 135 11.93 9.72 4.86
N GLN A 136 12.45 10.29 5.94
CA GLN A 136 12.03 10.08 7.33
C GLN A 136 11.05 11.16 7.78
N TYR A 137 10.01 11.39 7.01
CA TYR A 137 8.91 12.24 7.45
C TYR A 137 8.02 11.43 8.39
N ALA A 138 7.63 12.03 9.51
CA ALA A 138 6.64 11.48 10.43
C ALA A 138 5.26 12.19 10.30
N SER A 139 5.17 13.17 9.40
CA SER A 139 3.99 14.01 9.25
C SER A 139 3.80 14.56 7.83
N SER A 140 2.55 14.84 7.48
CA SER A 140 2.24 15.53 6.22
C SER A 140 2.72 16.99 6.22
N PRO A 141 2.58 17.79 7.30
CA PRO A 141 3.10 19.15 7.32
C PRO A 141 4.61 19.24 7.06
N ALA A 142 5.41 18.29 7.53
CA ALA A 142 6.86 18.28 7.26
C ALA A 142 7.16 18.11 5.77
N ILE A 143 6.44 17.21 5.09
CA ILE A 143 6.53 17.02 3.64
C ILE A 143 6.16 18.32 2.92
N LEU A 144 5.04 18.94 3.27
CA LEU A 144 4.58 20.17 2.60
C LEU A 144 5.51 21.37 2.86
N LYS A 145 6.09 21.48 4.07
CA LYS A 145 7.12 22.48 4.38
C LYS A 145 8.36 22.27 3.52
N GLN A 146 8.75 21.02 3.26
CA GLN A 146 9.86 20.72 2.36
C GLN A 146 9.56 21.16 0.92
N CYS A 147 8.36 20.89 0.40
CA CYS A 147 7.96 21.39 -0.92
C CYS A 147 8.11 22.91 -1.05
N LEU A 148 7.74 23.67 0.00
CA LEU A 148 7.93 25.12 0.01
C LEU A 148 9.40 25.54 -0.02
N ILE A 149 10.26 24.87 0.78
CA ILE A 149 11.70 25.15 0.81
C ILE A 149 12.33 24.90 -0.57
N LEU A 150 11.81 23.92 -1.30
CA LEU A 150 12.23 23.58 -2.65
C LEU A 150 11.67 24.53 -3.73
N ASN A 151 11.01 25.64 -3.37
CA ASN A 151 10.41 26.62 -4.29
C ASN A 151 9.48 25.96 -5.33
N ASP A 152 8.49 25.19 -4.88
CA ASP A 152 7.52 24.49 -5.72
C ASP A 152 8.14 23.43 -6.66
N GLN A 153 9.34 22.94 -6.33
CA GLN A 153 9.86 21.72 -6.91
C GLN A 153 9.29 20.49 -6.21
N GLN A 154 9.05 19.44 -7.00
CA GLN A 154 8.54 18.16 -6.52
C GLN A 154 9.57 17.48 -5.61
N ILE A 155 9.08 16.80 -4.57
CA ILE A 155 9.90 15.88 -3.78
C ILE A 155 10.22 14.67 -4.68
N PRO A 156 11.50 14.31 -4.85
CA PRO A 156 11.94 13.31 -5.83
C PRO A 156 11.50 11.86 -5.53
N CYS A 157 10.82 11.62 -4.42
CA CYS A 157 10.37 10.30 -4.01
C CYS A 157 9.24 10.40 -2.98
N GLY A 158 8.24 9.55 -3.17
CA GLY A 158 7.17 9.33 -2.22
C GLY A 158 6.68 7.89 -2.38
N SER A 159 6.67 7.15 -1.29
CA SER A 159 6.02 5.84 -1.26
C SER A 159 4.50 6.00 -1.36
N ASN A 160 3.80 4.98 -1.85
CA ASN A 160 2.34 5.01 -1.98
C ASN A 160 1.62 5.33 -0.64
N TRP A 161 2.17 4.91 0.49
CA TRP A 161 1.58 5.25 1.80
C TRP A 161 1.76 6.73 2.16
N GLN A 162 2.88 7.36 1.79
CA GLN A 162 3.10 8.81 1.98
C GLN A 162 2.16 9.63 1.10
N HIS A 163 1.92 9.18 -0.15
CA HIS A 163 0.92 9.79 -1.03
C HIS A 163 -0.47 9.76 -0.40
N ALA A 164 -0.87 8.61 0.14
CA ALA A 164 -2.15 8.46 0.83
C ALA A 164 -2.24 9.34 2.09
N ALA A 165 -1.14 9.47 2.83
CA ALA A 165 -1.09 10.28 4.04
C ALA A 165 -1.25 11.78 3.76
N VAL A 166 -0.51 12.31 2.77
CA VAL A 166 -0.61 13.71 2.36
C VAL A 166 -1.98 14.01 1.76
N PHE A 167 -2.51 13.13 0.90
CA PHE A 167 -3.85 13.30 0.34
C PHE A 167 -4.93 13.36 1.43
N CYS A 168 -4.83 12.50 2.45
CA CYS A 168 -5.74 12.51 3.59
C CYS A 168 -5.71 13.85 4.33
N SER A 169 -4.51 14.39 4.61
CA SER A 169 -4.35 15.71 5.24
C SER A 169 -5.01 16.84 4.45
N LEU A 170 -4.81 16.86 3.12
CA LEU A 170 -5.38 17.89 2.26
C LEU A 170 -6.92 17.77 2.16
N CYS A 171 -7.47 16.56 2.11
CA CYS A 171 -8.92 16.37 2.13
C CYS A 171 -9.52 16.85 3.46
N ARG A 172 -8.93 16.46 4.58
CA ARG A 172 -9.40 16.86 5.92
C ARG A 172 -9.30 18.37 6.14
N SER A 173 -8.25 19.03 5.63
CA SER A 173 -8.12 20.49 5.75
C SER A 173 -9.18 21.25 4.94
N LEU A 174 -9.70 20.65 3.87
CA LEU A 174 -10.82 21.18 3.09
C LEU A 174 -12.20 20.85 3.70
N GLY A 175 -12.26 20.08 4.79
CA GLY A 175 -13.51 19.62 5.41
C GLY A 175 -14.09 18.35 4.79
N ILE A 176 -13.37 17.67 3.90
CA ILE A 176 -13.82 16.42 3.28
C ILE A 176 -13.45 15.25 4.19
N PRO A 177 -14.40 14.43 4.68
CA PRO A 177 -14.07 13.28 5.49
C PRO A 177 -13.27 12.26 4.71
N CYS A 178 -12.09 11.90 5.24
CA CYS A 178 -11.14 11.02 4.57
C CYS A 178 -10.48 10.05 5.54
N ARG A 179 -10.24 8.81 5.09
CA ARG A 179 -9.45 7.81 5.82
C ARG A 179 -8.48 7.10 4.88
N ILE A 180 -7.40 6.56 5.45
CA ILE A 180 -6.44 5.72 4.73
C ILE A 180 -6.87 4.26 4.88
N VAL A 181 -6.77 3.51 3.79
CA VAL A 181 -7.09 2.09 3.74
C VAL A 181 -5.86 1.32 3.27
N THR A 182 -5.51 0.27 3.98
CA THR A 182 -4.46 -0.69 3.60
C THR A 182 -5.09 -1.95 3.04
N VAL A 183 -4.62 -2.35 1.85
CA VAL A 183 -5.00 -3.56 1.14
C VAL A 183 -3.80 -4.50 1.11
N TYR A 184 -3.90 -5.63 1.79
CA TYR A 184 -2.84 -6.64 1.79
C TYR A 184 -2.97 -7.61 0.63
N ASN A 185 -1.84 -8.14 0.17
CA ASN A 185 -1.75 -9.06 -0.96
C ASN A 185 -2.33 -8.46 -2.25
N ALA A 186 -2.16 -7.14 -2.45
CA ALA A 186 -2.71 -6.42 -3.58
C ALA A 186 -2.04 -6.86 -4.90
N ILE A 187 -2.85 -7.01 -5.95
CA ILE A 187 -2.36 -7.30 -7.29
C ILE A 187 -2.03 -5.99 -8.00
N CYS A 188 -0.84 -5.92 -8.59
CA CYS A 188 -0.37 -4.78 -9.36
C CYS A 188 -0.47 -5.12 -10.85
N GLN A 189 -1.56 -4.70 -11.50
CA GLN A 189 -1.91 -5.11 -12.86
C GLN A 189 -1.20 -4.29 -13.94
N THR A 190 -0.61 -4.95 -14.93
CA THR A 190 -0.40 -4.34 -16.26
C THR A 190 -1.71 -4.43 -17.07
N GLN A 191 -2.03 -3.40 -17.86
CA GLN A 191 -3.31 -3.18 -18.57
C GLN A 191 -4.08 -4.43 -19.06
N GLU A 192 -5.41 -4.38 -18.91
CA GLU A 192 -6.44 -5.21 -19.59
C GLU A 192 -6.48 -6.72 -19.27
N GLN A 193 -5.67 -7.21 -18.33
CA GLN A 193 -5.74 -8.61 -17.91
C GLN A 193 -6.47 -8.77 -16.58
N GLU A 194 -7.56 -9.55 -16.59
CA GLU A 194 -8.30 -9.91 -15.37
C GLU A 194 -7.50 -10.85 -14.44
N ASN A 195 -6.48 -11.54 -14.96
CA ASN A 195 -5.70 -12.55 -14.25
C ASN A 195 -4.20 -12.24 -14.34
N ILE A 196 -3.46 -12.54 -13.27
CA ILE A 196 -1.99 -12.45 -13.27
C ILE A 196 -1.34 -13.82 -13.43
N ASP A 197 -0.36 -13.89 -14.32
CA ASP A 197 0.39 -15.11 -14.61
C ASP A 197 1.64 -15.22 -13.74
N ILE A 198 1.63 -16.16 -12.78
CA ILE A 198 2.79 -16.47 -11.94
C ILE A 198 3.55 -17.65 -12.54
N ASN A 199 4.73 -17.36 -13.07
CA ASN A 199 5.53 -18.32 -13.84
C ASN A 199 6.56 -19.03 -12.97
N TRP A 200 6.63 -20.36 -13.10
CA TRP A 200 7.59 -21.24 -12.42
C TRP A 200 8.39 -22.02 -13.45
N ASN A 201 9.68 -22.22 -13.19
CA ASN A 201 10.54 -23.01 -14.08
C ASN A 201 10.42 -24.52 -13.80
N THR A 202 11.04 -25.34 -14.65
CA THR A 202 11.07 -26.80 -14.49
C THR A 202 11.81 -27.29 -13.24
N ARG A 203 12.61 -26.43 -12.59
CA ARG A 203 13.25 -26.70 -11.30
C ARG A 203 12.37 -26.39 -10.10
N GLN A 204 11.08 -26.12 -10.31
CA GLN A 204 10.13 -25.77 -9.25
C GLN A 204 10.50 -24.48 -8.51
N GLN A 205 11.09 -23.51 -9.21
CA GLN A 205 11.43 -22.20 -8.66
C GLN A 205 10.64 -21.10 -9.38
N PRO A 206 10.26 -20.01 -8.69
CA PRO A 206 9.57 -18.88 -9.30
C PRO A 206 10.50 -18.13 -10.27
N ILE A 207 9.98 -17.71 -11.42
CA ILE A 207 10.68 -16.83 -12.36
C ILE A 207 10.56 -15.40 -11.84
N VAL A 208 11.45 -15.02 -10.93
CA VAL A 208 11.35 -13.81 -10.10
C VAL A 208 11.25 -12.54 -10.94
N VAL A 209 12.02 -12.43 -12.03
CA VAL A 209 12.04 -11.23 -12.90
C VAL A 209 10.67 -10.92 -13.50
N VAL A 210 9.89 -11.95 -13.82
CA VAL A 210 8.54 -11.78 -14.40
C VAL A 210 7.50 -11.58 -13.30
N ASN A 211 7.63 -12.33 -12.19
CA ASN A 211 6.58 -12.38 -11.17
C ASN A 211 6.64 -11.22 -10.16
N SER A 212 7.81 -10.60 -9.93
CA SER A 212 8.01 -9.59 -8.88
C SER A 212 7.22 -8.30 -9.09
N LYS A 213 6.71 -8.07 -10.31
CA LYS A 213 5.88 -6.90 -10.66
C LYS A 213 4.39 -7.08 -10.34
N LEU A 214 3.96 -8.29 -10.01
CA LEU A 214 2.54 -8.67 -10.07
C LEU A 214 1.80 -8.55 -8.73
N THR A 215 2.52 -8.54 -7.60
CA THR A 215 1.92 -8.54 -6.26
C THR A 215 2.70 -7.68 -5.28
N ARG A 216 2.00 -6.89 -4.45
CA ARG A 216 2.58 -6.16 -3.32
C ARG A 216 2.10 -6.75 -1.98
N PRO A 217 2.95 -6.77 -0.93
CA PRO A 217 2.54 -7.22 0.39
C PRO A 217 1.39 -6.36 0.94
N TRP A 218 1.45 -5.06 0.70
CA TRP A 218 0.45 -4.07 1.04
C TRP A 218 0.40 -2.99 -0.04
N TYR A 219 -0.75 -2.33 -0.14
CA TYR A 219 -1.01 -1.19 -1.00
C TYR A 219 -2.03 -0.29 -0.33
N LEU A 220 -1.84 1.03 -0.40
CA LEU A 220 -2.67 1.98 0.32
C LEU A 220 -3.38 2.91 -0.66
N TRP A 221 -4.60 3.26 -0.31
CA TRP A 221 -5.36 4.31 -0.96
C TRP A 221 -6.16 5.08 0.09
N ASN A 222 -6.87 6.09 -0.35
CA ASN A 222 -7.78 6.85 0.47
C ASN A 222 -9.23 6.45 0.18
N GLU A 223 -10.06 6.56 1.21
CA GLU A 223 -11.50 6.64 1.02
C GLU A 223 -11.99 8.03 1.43
N CYS A 224 -12.78 8.68 0.58
CA CYS A 224 -13.50 9.93 0.90
C CYS A 224 -14.99 9.67 0.96
N TRP A 225 -15.65 10.21 1.99
CA TRP A 225 -17.11 10.11 2.13
C TRP A 225 -17.79 11.24 1.36
N ILE A 226 -18.41 10.93 0.23
CA ILE A 226 -19.10 11.91 -0.61
C ILE A 226 -20.40 11.38 -1.21
N ARG A 227 -21.34 12.29 -1.47
CA ARG A 227 -22.52 12.09 -2.30
C ARG A 227 -22.10 12.17 -3.76
N ARG A 228 -22.49 11.16 -4.53
CA ARG A 228 -22.22 11.05 -5.97
C ARG A 228 -23.44 11.52 -6.75
N ASP A 229 -23.60 12.83 -6.88
CA ASP A 229 -24.73 13.44 -7.60
C ASP A 229 -24.74 13.09 -9.11
N ASP A 230 -23.60 12.62 -9.62
CA ASP A 230 -23.43 12.08 -10.97
C ASP A 230 -23.88 10.60 -11.13
N LEU A 231 -24.24 9.92 -10.04
CA LEU A 231 -24.63 8.50 -10.00
C LEU A 231 -25.93 8.28 -9.20
N PRO A 232 -26.56 7.10 -9.30
CA PRO A 232 -27.62 6.72 -8.37
C PRO A 232 -27.17 6.80 -6.91
N VAL A 233 -28.07 7.28 -6.03
CA VAL A 233 -27.78 7.56 -4.61
C VAL A 233 -27.13 6.40 -3.85
N TYR A 234 -27.43 5.15 -4.24
CA TYR A 234 -26.85 3.94 -3.67
C TYR A 234 -25.31 3.88 -3.77
N TYR A 235 -24.70 4.55 -4.75
CA TYR A 235 -23.25 4.59 -4.94
C TYR A 235 -22.54 5.72 -4.19
N SER A 236 -23.30 6.55 -3.46
CA SER A 236 -22.76 7.54 -2.52
C SER A 236 -22.14 6.87 -1.28
N GLY A 237 -21.42 7.66 -0.48
CA GLY A 237 -20.69 7.20 0.70
C GLY A 237 -19.20 7.11 0.40
N TRP A 238 -18.53 6.07 0.92
CA TRP A 238 -17.09 5.89 0.71
C TRP A 238 -16.74 5.67 -0.76
N GLN A 239 -15.82 6.50 -1.25
CA GLN A 239 -15.23 6.40 -2.59
C GLN A 239 -13.73 6.16 -2.46
N VAL A 240 -13.19 5.19 -3.18
CA VAL A 240 -11.74 4.96 -3.31
C VAL A 240 -11.13 6.04 -4.18
N ILE A 241 -10.06 6.65 -3.69
CA ILE A 241 -9.16 7.54 -4.43
C ILE A 241 -7.74 7.04 -4.21
N ASP A 242 -7.03 6.78 -5.29
CA ASP A 242 -5.62 6.43 -5.26
C ASP A 242 -4.84 7.54 -5.95
N SER A 243 -3.98 8.18 -5.16
CA SER A 243 -3.16 9.33 -5.52
C SER A 243 -1.73 8.94 -5.89
N SER A 244 -1.41 7.65 -5.87
CA SER A 244 -0.12 7.17 -6.32
C SER A 244 -0.06 7.02 -7.83
N SER A 245 1.08 7.35 -8.42
CA SER A 245 1.35 7.05 -9.82
C SER A 245 1.51 5.54 -9.98
N ILE A 246 0.46 4.90 -10.46
CA ILE A 246 0.60 3.55 -11.00
C ILE A 246 1.26 3.68 -12.38
N ASP A 247 2.60 3.63 -12.42
CA ASP A 247 3.39 3.72 -13.63
C ASP A 247 3.34 2.37 -14.37
N TYR A 248 2.73 2.35 -15.55
CA TYR A 248 2.85 1.18 -16.42
C TYR A 248 3.32 1.44 -17.82
N ASN A 249 3.33 2.68 -18.33
CA ASN A 249 3.79 3.01 -19.69
C ASN A 249 3.70 4.53 -19.95
N THR A 250 4.47 5.37 -19.24
CA THR A 250 4.68 6.81 -19.57
C THR A 250 3.50 7.78 -19.33
N LYS A 251 2.46 7.37 -18.60
CA LYS A 251 1.38 8.29 -18.18
C LYS A 251 0.94 8.00 -16.75
N ILE A 252 0.93 9.03 -15.91
CA ILE A 252 0.35 8.97 -14.57
C ILE A 252 -1.14 8.69 -14.69
N ARG A 253 -1.54 7.54 -14.15
CA ARG A 253 -2.94 7.16 -14.07
C ARG A 253 -3.57 7.76 -12.81
N ARG A 254 -4.71 8.42 -12.99
CA ARG A 254 -5.54 8.97 -11.91
C ARG A 254 -6.64 7.97 -11.62
N ILE A 255 -6.80 7.55 -10.36
CA ILE A 255 -7.81 6.55 -10.00
C ILE A 255 -8.80 7.16 -8.99
N GLY A 256 -10.08 7.04 -9.33
CA GLY A 256 -11.20 7.44 -8.48
C GLY A 256 -11.73 8.87 -8.74
N PRO A 257 -12.83 9.26 -8.09
CA PRO A 257 -13.51 8.54 -7.00
C PRO A 257 -14.31 7.33 -7.48
N CYS A 258 -14.00 6.17 -6.91
CA CYS A 258 -14.59 4.87 -7.24
C CYS A 258 -15.49 4.39 -6.10
N SER A 259 -16.76 4.09 -6.38
CA SER A 259 -17.73 3.73 -5.31
C SER A 259 -17.43 2.37 -4.69
N VAL A 260 -17.21 2.33 -3.38
CA VAL A 260 -17.01 1.08 -2.62
C VAL A 260 -18.25 0.18 -2.72
N ALA A 261 -19.45 0.77 -2.72
CA ALA A 261 -20.69 0.03 -2.92
C ALA A 261 -20.78 -0.62 -4.31
N ALA A 262 -20.26 0.03 -5.36
CA ALA A 262 -20.18 -0.55 -6.69
C ALA A 262 -19.19 -1.73 -6.73
N LEU A 263 -18.01 -1.58 -6.12
CA LEU A 263 -17.00 -2.64 -6.01
C LEU A 263 -17.57 -3.87 -5.31
N LYS A 264 -18.25 -3.69 -4.16
CA LYS A 264 -18.92 -4.77 -3.42
C LYS A 264 -19.95 -5.51 -4.27
N SER A 265 -20.67 -4.78 -5.10
CA SER A 265 -21.74 -5.31 -5.95
C SER A 265 -21.22 -5.96 -7.24
N GLY A 266 -19.90 -5.96 -7.47
CA GLY A 266 -19.30 -6.53 -8.68
C GLY A 266 -19.43 -5.65 -9.92
N ILE A 267 -19.72 -4.36 -9.77
CA ILE A 267 -19.94 -3.45 -10.89
C ILE A 267 -18.63 -2.72 -11.21
N SER A 268 -17.99 -3.14 -12.31
CA SER A 268 -16.68 -2.65 -12.74
C SER A 268 -16.73 -1.58 -13.85
N GLY A 269 -17.91 -1.26 -14.40
CA GLY A 269 -18.08 -0.30 -15.50
C GLY A 269 -18.55 1.10 -15.09
N LEU A 270 -18.61 1.41 -13.78
CA LEU A 270 -19.15 2.66 -13.26
C LEU A 270 -18.08 3.76 -13.22
N LYS A 271 -18.45 5.01 -13.52
CA LYS A 271 -17.53 6.14 -13.32
C LYS A 271 -17.20 6.27 -11.82
N TRP A 272 -15.95 6.45 -11.40
CA TRP A 272 -14.71 6.53 -12.16
C TRP A 272 -13.82 5.32 -11.85
N ASP A 273 -13.14 4.80 -12.87
CA ASP A 273 -12.06 3.80 -12.73
C ASP A 273 -12.41 2.55 -11.88
N THR A 274 -13.70 2.16 -11.81
CA THR A 274 -14.12 0.99 -11.01
C THR A 274 -13.46 -0.29 -11.49
N ILE A 275 -13.24 -0.44 -12.80
CA ILE A 275 -12.57 -1.62 -13.36
C ILE A 275 -11.19 -1.80 -12.75
N ASP A 276 -10.43 -0.73 -12.57
CA ASP A 276 -9.04 -0.80 -12.10
C ASP A 276 -8.95 -1.27 -10.65
N ILE A 277 -9.76 -0.68 -9.77
CA ILE A 277 -9.82 -1.10 -8.37
C ILE A 277 -10.44 -2.49 -8.24
N TYR A 278 -11.49 -2.80 -9.01
CA TYR A 278 -12.14 -4.11 -8.97
C TYR A 278 -11.15 -5.22 -9.35
N SER A 279 -10.35 -4.96 -10.37
CA SER A 279 -9.26 -5.78 -10.86
C SER A 279 -8.16 -6.05 -9.81
N ILE A 280 -7.70 -5.02 -9.10
CA ILE A 280 -6.72 -5.14 -8.00
C ILE A 280 -7.26 -6.05 -6.90
N LEU A 281 -8.56 -5.99 -6.64
CA LEU A 281 -9.22 -6.71 -5.56
C LEU A 281 -9.62 -8.15 -5.94
N ASN A 282 -10.02 -8.40 -7.19
CA ASN A 282 -10.67 -9.65 -7.59
C ASN A 282 -9.92 -10.43 -8.67
N GLY A 283 -8.76 -9.96 -9.13
CA GLY A 283 -7.98 -10.69 -10.13
C GLY A 283 -7.54 -12.07 -9.64
N ASN A 284 -7.49 -13.05 -10.55
CA ASN A 284 -7.03 -14.40 -10.20
C ASN A 284 -5.51 -14.53 -10.36
N LYS A 285 -4.90 -15.43 -9.60
CA LYS A 285 -3.50 -15.86 -9.85
C LYS A 285 -3.49 -17.16 -10.63
N THR A 286 -2.99 -17.12 -11.85
CA THR A 286 -2.80 -18.30 -12.69
C THR A 286 -1.35 -18.74 -12.61
N TYR A 287 -1.12 -19.96 -12.14
CA TYR A 287 0.23 -20.50 -12.00
C TYR A 287 0.60 -21.35 -13.21
N TRP A 288 1.74 -21.03 -13.83
CA TRP A 288 2.24 -21.69 -15.03
C TRP A 288 3.57 -22.37 -14.79
N LEU A 289 3.74 -23.58 -15.33
CA LEU A 289 5.05 -24.18 -15.55
C LEU A 289 5.60 -23.73 -16.90
N VAL A 290 6.74 -23.08 -16.93
CA VAL A 290 7.43 -22.68 -18.16
C VAL A 290 8.58 -23.63 -18.43
N TYR A 291 8.60 -24.19 -19.65
CA TYR A 291 9.66 -25.07 -20.14
C TYR A 291 10.77 -24.28 -20.86
N PRO A 292 12.00 -24.82 -21.01
CA PRO A 292 13.12 -24.12 -21.67
C PRO A 292 12.89 -23.79 -23.14
N ASN A 293 11.84 -24.35 -23.76
CA ASN A 293 11.43 -24.04 -25.13
C ASN A 293 10.38 -22.91 -25.19
N GLY A 294 9.97 -22.35 -24.05
CA GLY A 294 8.95 -21.31 -23.93
C GLY A 294 7.53 -21.82 -23.73
N ASP A 295 7.29 -23.14 -23.86
CA ASP A 295 5.95 -23.71 -23.66
C ASP A 295 5.49 -23.53 -22.21
N ARG A 296 4.19 -23.30 -22.03
CA ARG A 296 3.56 -23.15 -20.71
C ARG A 296 2.56 -24.27 -20.45
N LYS A 297 2.58 -24.86 -19.25
CA LYS A 297 1.57 -25.80 -18.77
C LYS A 297 0.87 -25.22 -17.55
N LEU A 298 -0.46 -25.15 -17.60
CA LEU A 298 -1.29 -24.70 -16.48
C LEU A 298 -1.06 -25.61 -15.28
N ARG A 299 -0.77 -25.02 -14.12
CA ARG A 299 -0.57 -25.74 -12.86
C ARG A 299 -1.75 -25.60 -11.91
N ASN A 300 -2.15 -24.35 -11.66
CA ASN A 300 -3.16 -24.02 -10.67
C ASN A 300 -3.78 -22.67 -11.01
N ILE A 301 -5.00 -22.46 -10.53
CA ILE A 301 -5.68 -21.15 -10.56
C ILE A 301 -6.15 -20.87 -9.14
N GLU A 302 -5.63 -19.82 -8.53
CA GLU A 302 -6.18 -19.27 -7.29
C GLU A 302 -7.23 -18.22 -7.65
N GLU A 303 -8.50 -18.62 -7.55
CA GLU A 303 -9.63 -17.76 -7.87
C GLU A 303 -9.93 -16.73 -6.77
N ASN A 304 -10.34 -15.52 -7.19
CA ASN A 304 -11.00 -14.50 -6.38
C ASN A 304 -10.29 -14.11 -5.08
N MET A 305 -8.95 -14.10 -5.03
CA MET A 305 -8.11 -13.62 -3.91
C MET A 305 -8.84 -13.58 -2.56
N ILE A 306 -9.30 -14.75 -2.09
CA ILE A 306 -10.07 -14.88 -0.82
C ILE A 306 -9.26 -14.35 0.36
N ASN A 307 -7.93 -14.24 0.19
CA ASN A 307 -6.95 -13.86 1.21
C ASN A 307 -6.56 -12.36 1.19
N THR A 308 -7.28 -11.50 0.47
CA THR A 308 -7.08 -10.03 0.57
C THR A 308 -7.70 -9.54 1.87
N LYS A 309 -6.88 -9.06 2.80
CA LYS A 309 -7.32 -8.35 4.01
C LYS A 309 -7.29 -6.84 3.74
N ILE A 310 -8.37 -6.14 4.06
CA ILE A 310 -8.49 -4.69 3.86
C ILE A 310 -8.82 -4.04 5.20
N ILE A 311 -7.97 -3.15 5.67
CA ILE A 311 -8.10 -2.54 7.00
C ILE A 311 -7.95 -1.02 6.97
N THR A 312 -8.46 -0.36 8.00
CA THR A 312 -8.28 1.06 8.27
C THR A 312 -8.16 1.28 9.79
N LYS A 313 -7.81 2.48 10.24
CA LYS A 313 -7.81 2.81 11.68
C LYS A 313 -9.23 2.69 12.25
N SER A 314 -9.35 2.05 13.42
CA SER A 314 -10.62 1.86 14.11
C SER A 314 -11.19 3.17 14.64
N LEU A 315 -12.51 3.34 14.47
CA LEU A 315 -13.28 4.40 15.13
C LEU A 315 -13.45 4.15 16.64
N LYS A 316 -13.41 2.89 17.07
CA LYS A 316 -13.87 2.48 18.42
C LYS A 316 -12.75 2.42 19.44
N GLN A 317 -11.55 2.06 19.00
CA GLN A 317 -10.41 1.82 19.88
C GLN A 317 -9.18 2.53 19.31
N GLU A 318 -8.52 3.28 20.17
CA GLU A 318 -7.27 3.96 19.84
C GLU A 318 -6.17 2.91 19.61
N ASN A 319 -5.39 3.07 18.54
CA ASN A 319 -4.33 2.17 18.11
C ASN A 319 -4.77 0.77 17.60
N GLU A 320 -6.07 0.51 17.41
CA GLU A 320 -6.54 -0.69 16.71
C GLU A 320 -6.96 -0.40 15.27
N TYR A 321 -6.97 -1.45 14.44
CA TYR A 321 -7.54 -1.41 13.10
C TYR A 321 -8.97 -1.95 13.07
N GLU A 322 -9.76 -1.49 12.10
CA GLU A 322 -11.04 -2.07 11.69
C GLU A 322 -10.83 -2.85 10.39
N ASP A 323 -11.29 -4.11 10.36
CA ASP A 323 -11.33 -4.91 9.13
C ASP A 323 -12.57 -4.54 8.31
N ILE A 324 -12.33 -3.91 7.16
CA ILE A 324 -13.35 -3.42 6.23
C ILE A 324 -13.43 -4.28 4.97
N THR A 325 -12.85 -5.48 4.95
CA THR A 325 -12.84 -6.38 3.78
C THR A 325 -14.25 -6.67 3.26
N SER A 326 -15.21 -6.85 4.17
CA SER A 326 -16.62 -7.09 3.85
C SER A 326 -17.33 -5.90 3.18
N ASN A 327 -16.72 -4.71 3.18
CA ASN A 327 -17.22 -3.55 2.45
C ASN A 327 -16.87 -3.62 0.96
N TYR A 328 -15.87 -4.43 0.57
CA TYR A 328 -15.39 -4.53 -0.80
C TYR A 328 -15.77 -5.84 -1.49
N LYS A 329 -15.98 -6.91 -0.73
CA LYS A 329 -16.27 -8.24 -1.25
C LYS A 329 -17.51 -8.82 -0.58
N LEU A 330 -18.31 -9.54 -1.37
CA LEU A 330 -19.33 -10.44 -0.82
C LEU A 330 -18.63 -11.72 -0.34
N ASN A 331 -19.03 -12.25 0.82
CA ASN A 331 -18.54 -13.54 1.30
C ASN A 331 -18.97 -14.63 0.31
N LYS A 332 -18.12 -14.98 -0.63
CA LYS A 332 -18.33 -16.15 -1.48
C LYS A 332 -18.02 -17.39 -0.63
N THR A 333 -19.00 -18.28 -0.47
CA THR A 333 -18.73 -19.64 -0.01
C THR A 333 -17.79 -20.28 -1.02
N SER A 334 -16.59 -20.67 -0.59
CA SER A 334 -15.62 -21.36 -1.41
C SER A 334 -16.19 -22.72 -1.84
N ASN A 335 -16.80 -22.78 -3.02
CA ASN A 335 -16.96 -24.03 -3.73
C ASN A 335 -15.59 -24.38 -4.33
N GLN A 336 -14.60 -24.67 -3.47
CA GLN A 336 -13.46 -25.44 -3.91
C GLN A 336 -14.06 -26.77 -4.38
N THR A 337 -14.07 -27.01 -5.68
CA THR A 337 -14.29 -28.36 -6.20
C THR A 337 -13.29 -29.24 -5.45
N PRO A 338 -13.73 -30.27 -4.70
CA PRO A 338 -12.81 -31.13 -3.98
C PRO A 338 -12.01 -31.90 -5.03
N PHE A 339 -10.84 -31.38 -5.39
CA PHE A 339 -9.84 -32.22 -6.01
C PHE A 339 -9.56 -33.32 -5.00
N ASN A 340 -9.63 -34.57 -5.46
CA ASN A 340 -9.38 -35.71 -4.60
C ASN A 340 -7.91 -35.62 -4.16
N HIS A 341 -7.66 -35.08 -2.96
CA HIS A 341 -6.32 -34.86 -2.44
C HIS A 341 -5.77 -36.21 -2.01
N ASP A 342 -4.69 -36.63 -2.66
CA ASP A 342 -3.99 -37.88 -2.36
C ASP A 342 -3.12 -37.75 -1.10
N VAL A 343 -2.67 -36.52 -0.83
CA VAL A 343 -1.92 -36.15 0.38
C VAL A 343 -2.48 -34.84 0.92
N ASN A 344 -2.89 -34.78 2.18
CA ASN A 344 -3.16 -33.49 2.83
C ASN A 344 -1.82 -32.87 3.24
N ILE A 345 -1.64 -31.59 2.90
CA ILE A 345 -0.39 -30.86 3.12
C ILE A 345 -0.72 -29.55 3.83
N GLU A 346 -0.07 -29.31 4.96
CA GLU A 346 -0.11 -28.05 5.70
C GLU A 346 1.31 -27.62 6.07
N MET A 347 1.52 -26.32 6.27
CA MET A 347 2.82 -25.82 6.71
C MET A 347 2.67 -24.85 7.86
N GLU A 348 3.44 -25.09 8.92
CA GLU A 348 3.64 -24.17 10.03
C GLU A 348 4.86 -23.30 9.73
N ILE A 349 4.64 -21.99 9.74
CA ILE A 349 5.61 -20.96 9.37
C ILE A 349 5.53 -19.88 10.44
N PRO A 350 6.66 -19.41 10.99
CA PRO A 350 6.64 -18.28 11.92
C PRO A 350 6.20 -17.00 11.20
N ASP A 351 5.42 -16.17 11.87
CA ASP A 351 4.94 -14.91 11.30
C ASP A 351 5.99 -13.79 11.32
N SER A 352 6.93 -13.87 12.26
CA SER A 352 8.03 -12.92 12.44
C SER A 352 9.31 -13.63 12.85
N LEU A 353 10.47 -13.07 12.51
CA LEU A 353 11.79 -13.55 12.93
C LEU A 353 12.59 -12.39 13.53
N LYS A 354 13.46 -12.67 14.48
CA LYS A 354 14.48 -11.70 14.93
C LYS A 354 15.76 -11.89 14.13
N PHE A 355 16.59 -10.86 14.14
CA PHE A 355 17.94 -10.97 13.60
C PHE A 355 18.69 -12.13 14.29
N GLY A 356 19.26 -13.03 13.48
CA GLY A 356 20.02 -14.19 13.94
C GLY A 356 19.19 -15.44 14.25
N ASP A 357 17.85 -15.37 14.21
CA ASP A 357 17.01 -16.55 14.37
C ASP A 357 17.08 -17.46 13.14
N ASN A 358 17.00 -18.77 13.37
CA ASN A 358 16.89 -19.74 12.28
C ASN A 358 15.44 -19.85 11.81
N LEU A 359 15.22 -19.79 10.49
CA LEU A 359 13.91 -20.06 9.91
C LEU A 359 13.61 -21.56 9.93
N HIS A 360 12.86 -21.97 10.93
CA HIS A 360 12.35 -23.32 11.10
C HIS A 360 10.91 -23.43 10.60
N LEU A 361 10.66 -24.42 9.75
CA LEU A 361 9.36 -24.68 9.15
C LEU A 361 8.99 -26.15 9.38
N ILE A 362 7.71 -26.44 9.56
CA ILE A 362 7.22 -27.82 9.67
C ILE A 362 6.21 -28.06 8.56
N LEU A 363 6.55 -28.97 7.64
CA LEU A 363 5.64 -29.49 6.64
C LEU A 363 4.88 -30.67 7.25
N LYS A 364 3.60 -30.47 7.55
CA LYS A 364 2.70 -31.53 8.03
C LYS A 364 2.08 -32.22 6.83
N THR A 365 2.19 -33.53 6.79
CA THR A 365 1.71 -34.34 5.66
C THR A 365 0.89 -35.51 6.17
N ASN A 366 -0.19 -35.81 5.47
CA ASN A 366 -1.01 -36.98 5.71
C ASN A 366 -1.33 -37.64 4.37
N ASN A 367 -0.65 -38.76 4.05
CA ASN A 367 -0.91 -39.51 2.83
C ASN A 367 -2.24 -40.23 2.98
N LEU A 368 -3.27 -39.79 2.26
CA LEU A 368 -4.61 -40.38 2.31
C LEU A 368 -4.75 -41.61 1.42
N SER A 369 -3.70 -41.93 0.64
CA SER A 369 -3.73 -43.01 -0.32
C SER A 369 -3.07 -44.28 0.24
N ASN A 370 -3.60 -45.44 -0.18
CA ASN A 370 -3.05 -46.76 0.14
C ASN A 370 -1.77 -47.10 -0.67
N LYS A 371 -1.13 -46.11 -1.29
CA LYS A 371 0.06 -46.27 -2.11
C LYS A 371 1.13 -45.30 -1.64
N HIS A 372 2.39 -45.68 -1.79
CA HIS A 372 3.52 -44.84 -1.47
C HIS A 372 3.50 -43.54 -2.29
N ARG A 373 3.89 -42.43 -1.68
CA ARG A 373 3.93 -41.10 -2.32
C ARG A 373 5.28 -40.43 -2.14
N THR A 374 5.75 -39.78 -3.19
CA THR A 374 6.99 -39.02 -3.18
C THR A 374 6.68 -37.54 -3.29
N LEU A 375 7.07 -36.78 -2.28
CA LEU A 375 6.95 -35.32 -2.26
C LEU A 375 8.26 -34.69 -2.72
N THR A 376 8.17 -33.69 -3.59
CA THR A 376 9.25 -32.73 -3.82
C THR A 376 8.81 -31.41 -3.22
N ALA A 377 9.47 -30.96 -2.15
CA ALA A 377 9.18 -29.68 -1.51
C ALA A 377 10.29 -28.68 -1.85
N THR A 378 9.91 -27.58 -2.50
CA THR A 378 10.78 -26.47 -2.86
C THR A 378 10.34 -25.22 -2.10
N LEU A 379 11.29 -24.62 -1.40
CA LEU A 379 11.15 -23.36 -0.69
C LEU A 379 12.05 -22.32 -1.35
N THR A 380 11.53 -21.13 -1.57
CA THR A 380 12.31 -20.00 -2.11
C THR A 380 12.09 -18.78 -1.23
N LEU A 381 13.16 -18.29 -0.62
CA LEU A 381 13.17 -17.09 0.20
C LEU A 381 13.62 -15.90 -0.63
N LEU A 382 12.79 -14.85 -0.67
CA LEU A 382 13.02 -13.62 -1.42
C LEU A 382 13.08 -12.44 -0.45
N LYS A 383 14.06 -11.54 -0.65
CA LYS A 383 14.06 -10.22 0.01
C LYS A 383 13.06 -9.33 -0.70
N ILE A 384 12.22 -8.62 0.04
CA ILE A 384 11.41 -7.52 -0.50
C ILE A 384 12.01 -6.21 -0.01
N ASN A 385 12.46 -5.39 -0.96
CA ASN A 385 12.73 -3.98 -0.71
C ASN A 385 11.47 -3.18 -1.08
N PRO A 386 10.76 -2.62 -0.08
CA PRO A 386 9.57 -1.80 -0.33
C PRO A 386 9.92 -0.39 -0.83
N ILE A 387 11.14 0.09 -0.55
CA ILE A 387 11.69 1.32 -1.10
C ILE A 387 12.44 0.96 -2.39
N GLU A 388 12.01 1.54 -3.50
CA GLU A 388 12.55 1.32 -4.83
C GLU A 388 14.05 1.68 -4.89
N GLU A 389 14.93 0.68 -4.77
CA GLU A 389 16.27 0.78 -5.35
C GLU A 389 16.15 0.56 -6.85
N ILE A 390 15.86 1.63 -7.60
CA ILE A 390 16.13 1.64 -9.05
C ILE A 390 17.64 1.71 -9.20
N LYS A 391 18.31 0.56 -9.17
CA LYS A 391 19.63 0.47 -9.82
C LYS A 391 19.37 0.61 -11.32
N SER A 392 19.51 1.82 -11.83
CA SER A 392 19.63 2.12 -13.25
C SER A 392 20.95 1.58 -13.81
N THR A 393 21.23 0.29 -13.63
CA THR A 393 22.24 -0.41 -14.42
C THR A 393 21.53 -1.14 -15.56
N SER A 394 21.10 -0.34 -16.54
CA SER A 394 20.74 -0.81 -17.89
C SER A 394 21.84 -1.61 -18.59
N LYS A 395 23.02 -1.74 -17.98
CA LYS A 395 24.17 -2.46 -18.54
C LYS A 395 24.33 -3.94 -18.17
N ASN A 396 23.67 -4.47 -17.14
CA ASN A 396 23.94 -5.87 -16.71
C ASN A 396 22.72 -6.80 -16.52
N LEU A 397 21.48 -6.31 -16.64
CA LEU A 397 20.30 -7.18 -16.56
C LEU A 397 20.16 -8.11 -17.77
N ASN A 398 20.69 -7.72 -18.93
CA ASN A 398 20.67 -8.58 -20.12
C ASN A 398 21.47 -9.87 -19.90
N GLN A 399 22.58 -9.86 -19.15
CA GLN A 399 23.37 -11.07 -18.95
C GLN A 399 22.68 -12.11 -18.06
N THR A 400 21.89 -11.70 -17.07
CA THR A 400 21.10 -12.62 -16.22
C THR A 400 19.77 -13.05 -16.85
N LEU A 401 19.20 -12.22 -17.74
CA LEU A 401 18.02 -12.57 -18.54
C LEU A 401 18.29 -13.66 -19.59
N TYR A 402 19.54 -13.78 -20.07
CA TYR A 402 19.90 -14.72 -21.13
C TYR A 402 20.44 -16.07 -20.66
N GLU A 403 20.78 -16.24 -19.37
CA GLU A 403 21.30 -17.52 -18.87
C GLU A 403 20.20 -18.55 -18.59
N ASP A 404 18.97 -18.10 -18.33
CA ASP A 404 17.79 -18.97 -18.18
C ASP A 404 16.87 -18.82 -19.40
N ARG A 405 16.93 -19.77 -20.34
CA ARG A 405 16.18 -19.84 -21.63
C ARG A 405 14.65 -19.97 -21.48
N TYR A 406 14.03 -19.29 -20.52
CA TYR A 406 12.60 -19.42 -20.20
C TYR A 406 11.78 -18.18 -20.62
N ILE A 407 12.40 -17.17 -21.24
CA ILE A 407 11.73 -15.92 -21.65
C ILE A 407 11.58 -15.90 -23.19
N PRO A 408 10.37 -15.84 -23.75
CA PRO A 408 10.16 -15.68 -25.18
C PRO A 408 10.68 -14.32 -25.67
N ASN A 409 11.32 -14.28 -26.85
CA ASN A 409 11.92 -13.09 -27.47
C ASN A 409 10.98 -11.89 -27.71
N ASN A 410 9.67 -12.01 -27.46
CA ASN A 410 8.66 -11.00 -27.80
C ASN A 410 8.09 -10.22 -26.60
N THR A 411 8.64 -10.35 -25.40
CA THR A 411 8.23 -9.49 -24.28
C THR A 411 8.99 -8.17 -24.33
N ASN A 412 8.38 -7.13 -24.90
CA ASN A 412 8.77 -5.74 -24.65
C ASN A 412 8.50 -5.43 -23.17
N LEU A 413 9.44 -5.80 -22.31
CA LEU A 413 9.42 -5.50 -20.89
C LEU A 413 10.13 -4.16 -20.69
N ASP A 414 9.37 -3.06 -20.71
CA ASP A 414 9.89 -1.78 -20.26
C ASP A 414 10.25 -1.88 -18.76
N ILE A 415 11.51 -1.54 -18.45
CA ILE A 415 12.20 -1.82 -17.18
C ILE A 415 12.20 -0.57 -16.31
N HIS A 416 11.02 -0.05 -15.99
CA HIS A 416 10.87 1.04 -15.03
C HIS A 416 9.97 0.58 -13.87
N ASN A 417 10.46 0.79 -12.64
CA ASN A 417 9.82 0.50 -11.34
C ASN A 417 9.62 -0.99 -11.01
N ILE A 418 10.70 -1.66 -10.60
CA ILE A 418 10.69 -3.05 -10.12
C ILE A 418 10.81 -3.05 -8.59
N SER A 419 9.86 -3.64 -7.87
CA SER A 419 10.18 -4.21 -6.55
C SER A 419 11.13 -5.38 -6.81
N LEU A 420 12.44 -5.17 -6.64
CA LEU A 420 13.42 -6.21 -6.91
C LEU A 420 13.33 -7.23 -5.78
N GLN A 421 12.40 -8.17 -5.93
CA GLN A 421 12.46 -9.43 -5.21
C GLN A 421 13.77 -10.08 -5.60
N THR A 422 14.69 -10.20 -4.65
CA THR A 422 15.98 -10.83 -4.89
C THR A 422 15.96 -12.21 -4.22
N PRO A 423 16.23 -13.29 -4.96
CA PRO A 423 16.33 -14.60 -4.34
C PRO A 423 17.52 -14.61 -3.39
N ILE A 424 17.23 -14.88 -2.13
CA ILE A 424 18.26 -15.05 -1.09
C ILE A 424 18.74 -16.49 -1.14
N GLN A 425 17.79 -17.43 -1.08
CA GLN A 425 18.07 -18.84 -1.04
C GLN A 425 16.89 -19.65 -1.58
N SER A 426 17.20 -20.78 -2.21
CA SER A 426 16.22 -21.81 -2.54
C SER A 426 16.68 -23.14 -1.97
N PHE A 427 15.73 -23.89 -1.43
CA PHE A 427 15.93 -25.21 -0.84
C PHE A 427 14.96 -26.17 -1.50
N THR A 428 15.43 -27.33 -1.93
CA THR A 428 14.57 -28.38 -2.50
C THR A 428 14.95 -29.71 -1.89
N GLU A 429 13.98 -30.38 -1.29
CA GLU A 429 14.15 -31.72 -0.74
C GLU A 429 13.05 -32.67 -1.21
N ILE A 430 13.37 -33.96 -1.13
CA ILE A 430 12.52 -35.05 -1.56
C ILE A 430 12.22 -35.91 -0.35
N TYR A 431 10.94 -36.17 -0.13
CA TYR A 431 10.48 -36.99 0.99
C TYR A 431 9.61 -38.14 0.51
N HIS A 432 9.69 -39.25 1.22
CA HIS A 432 8.99 -40.48 0.93
C HIS A 432 7.96 -40.74 2.05
N LEU A 433 6.69 -40.82 1.65
CA LEU A 433 5.57 -41.08 2.53
C LEU A 433 5.07 -42.52 2.31
N ASP A 434 5.01 -43.26 3.41
CA ASP A 434 4.45 -44.61 3.40
C ASP A 434 2.92 -44.54 3.28
N ASN A 435 2.29 -45.71 3.12
CA ASN A 435 0.83 -45.79 2.96
C ASN A 435 0.12 -45.33 4.25
N ASN A 436 -0.86 -44.44 4.14
CA ASN A 436 -1.62 -43.91 5.29
C ASN A 436 -0.74 -43.30 6.40
N ASP A 437 0.37 -42.68 5.99
CA ASP A 437 1.39 -42.14 6.88
C ASP A 437 1.18 -40.66 7.18
N HIS A 438 1.49 -40.28 8.42
CA HIS A 438 1.46 -38.89 8.89
C HIS A 438 2.86 -38.49 9.37
N LYS A 439 3.50 -37.55 8.67
CA LYS A 439 4.85 -37.07 8.98
C LYS A 439 4.90 -35.56 9.10
N ASN A 440 5.60 -35.10 10.14
CA ASN A 440 6.04 -33.72 10.30
C ASN A 440 7.49 -33.64 9.86
N ILE A 441 7.74 -32.90 8.78
CA ILE A 441 9.04 -32.84 8.15
C ILE A 441 9.65 -31.46 8.48
N PRO A 442 10.67 -31.40 9.35
CA PRO A 442 11.32 -30.15 9.68
C PRO A 442 12.15 -29.68 8.47
N MET A 443 11.92 -28.44 8.05
CA MET A 443 12.68 -27.82 6.97
C MET A 443 13.48 -26.66 7.55
N LYS A 444 14.77 -26.59 7.19
CA LYS A 444 15.69 -25.54 7.62
C LYS A 444 16.24 -24.79 6.41
N ILE A 445 16.03 -23.48 6.35
CA ILE A 445 16.67 -22.60 5.37
C ILE A 445 17.96 -22.07 6.01
N ALA A 446 19.10 -22.14 5.30
CA ALA A 446 20.42 -21.83 5.85
C ALA A 446 20.65 -20.32 6.03
N GLU A 447 21.63 -19.97 6.86
CA GLU A 447 21.89 -18.59 7.28
C GLU A 447 22.60 -17.77 6.18
N ASN A 448 21.98 -16.69 5.72
CA ASN A 448 22.66 -15.56 5.07
C ASN A 448 22.08 -14.24 5.61
N HIS A 449 22.14 -14.08 6.94
CA HIS A 449 21.41 -13.08 7.73
C HIS A 449 21.96 -11.65 7.67
N GLN A 450 23.02 -11.36 6.91
CA GLN A 450 23.48 -9.98 6.70
C GLN A 450 22.53 -9.15 5.83
N VAL A 451 21.61 -9.80 5.11
CA VAL A 451 20.67 -9.15 4.18
C VAL A 451 19.50 -8.44 4.90
N TRP A 452 19.33 -8.69 6.22
CA TRP A 452 18.33 -8.07 7.11
C TRP A 452 18.56 -6.59 7.41
N LEU A 453 19.69 -6.04 6.98
CA LEU A 453 20.00 -4.63 7.11
C LEU A 453 19.14 -3.78 6.16
N GLY A 454 18.26 -2.96 6.72
CA GLY A 454 18.18 -1.58 6.26
C GLY A 454 16.84 -0.90 5.96
N CYS A 455 15.67 -1.36 6.41
CA CYS A 455 14.42 -0.57 6.30
C CYS A 455 13.37 -1.00 7.34
N PHE A 456 12.62 -0.04 7.90
CA PHE A 456 11.49 -0.23 8.84
C PHE A 456 10.35 -1.11 8.28
N ASP A 457 10.34 -1.35 6.96
CA ASP A 457 9.36 -2.18 6.24
C ASP A 457 9.96 -3.45 5.61
N SER A 458 11.13 -3.89 6.06
CA SER A 458 11.81 -5.06 5.47
C SER A 458 10.99 -6.33 5.64
N LEU A 459 10.51 -6.88 4.53
CA LEU A 459 9.71 -8.10 4.46
C LEU A 459 10.50 -9.20 3.77
N LEU A 460 10.38 -10.42 4.29
CA LEU A 460 10.77 -11.61 3.55
C LEU A 460 9.54 -12.26 2.94
N LYS A 461 9.63 -12.67 1.67
CA LYS A 461 8.61 -13.50 1.02
C LYS A 461 9.12 -14.92 0.89
N LEU A 462 8.42 -15.84 1.51
CA LEU A 462 8.63 -17.27 1.38
C LEU A 462 7.63 -17.84 0.38
N ASN A 463 8.14 -18.37 -0.73
CA ASN A 463 7.36 -19.13 -1.70
C ASN A 463 7.54 -20.62 -1.43
N ILE A 464 6.43 -21.30 -1.17
CA ILE A 464 6.37 -22.72 -0.85
C ILE A 464 5.71 -23.45 -1.99
N HIS A 465 6.35 -24.51 -2.45
CA HIS A 465 5.83 -25.33 -3.54
C HIS A 465 6.12 -26.81 -3.27
N VAL A 466 5.08 -27.62 -3.13
CA VAL A 466 5.18 -29.06 -2.88
C VAL A 466 4.46 -29.83 -3.96
N VAL A 467 5.12 -30.81 -4.57
CA VAL A 467 4.57 -31.66 -5.63
C VAL A 467 4.58 -33.11 -5.22
N VAL A 468 3.43 -33.77 -5.30
CA VAL A 468 3.30 -35.22 -5.26
C VAL A 468 3.65 -35.77 -6.65
N ARG A 469 4.78 -36.47 -6.79
CA ARG A 469 5.33 -36.84 -8.10
C ARG A 469 4.41 -37.73 -8.91
N GLU A 470 3.74 -38.66 -8.25
CA GLU A 470 2.96 -39.71 -8.89
C GLU A 470 1.63 -39.20 -9.46
N THR A 471 0.99 -38.26 -8.78
CA THR A 471 -0.30 -37.70 -9.20
C THR A 471 -0.19 -36.33 -9.84
N GLY A 472 0.94 -35.64 -9.64
CA GLY A 472 1.07 -34.23 -9.98
C GLY A 472 0.24 -33.31 -9.07
N GLN A 473 -0.28 -33.79 -7.94
CA GLN A 473 -0.93 -32.92 -6.95
C GLN A 473 0.06 -31.86 -6.45
N ILE A 474 -0.40 -30.62 -6.33
CA ILE A 474 0.42 -29.49 -5.90
C ILE A 474 -0.18 -28.86 -4.64
N TYR A 475 0.67 -28.52 -3.68
CA TYR A 475 0.39 -27.58 -2.61
C TYR A 475 1.30 -26.36 -2.81
N GLN A 476 0.70 -25.17 -2.83
CA GLN A 476 1.44 -23.94 -3.04
C GLN A 476 0.94 -22.85 -2.10
N ARG A 477 1.87 -22.07 -1.56
CA ARG A 477 1.56 -20.97 -0.65
C ARG A 477 2.63 -19.88 -0.72
N GLU A 478 2.22 -18.63 -0.62
CA GLU A 478 3.09 -17.49 -0.37
C GLU A 478 2.90 -17.03 1.08
N LYS A 479 3.99 -16.72 1.78
CA LYS A 479 3.95 -16.17 3.14
C LYS A 479 4.92 -15.01 3.26
N TYR A 480 4.46 -13.93 3.87
CA TYR A 480 5.31 -12.80 4.24
C TYR A 480 5.73 -12.96 5.70
N ILE A 481 7.03 -12.84 5.96
CA ILE A 481 7.62 -12.95 7.29
C ILE A 481 8.18 -11.57 7.66
N LEU A 482 7.79 -11.08 8.83
CA LEU A 482 8.19 -9.76 9.33
C LEU A 482 9.54 -9.79 10.05
N ASN A 483 10.20 -8.64 10.01
CA ASN A 483 11.22 -8.31 10.98
C ASN A 483 10.56 -7.98 12.34
N ALA A 484 10.95 -8.70 13.39
CA ALA A 484 10.47 -8.49 14.75
C ALA A 484 11.24 -7.39 15.52
N GLU A 485 12.25 -6.75 14.94
CA GLU A 485 13.09 -5.71 15.57
C GLU A 485 12.46 -4.30 15.54
N ASN A 486 11.15 -4.19 15.80
CA ASN A 486 10.46 -2.89 15.81
C ASN A 486 10.57 -2.12 17.13
N ASP A 487 11.19 -2.70 18.17
CA ASP A 487 11.33 -2.09 19.50
C ASP A 487 12.64 -1.29 19.68
N LEU A 488 13.21 -0.76 18.60
CA LEU A 488 14.47 -0.01 18.66
C LEU A 488 14.35 1.31 19.43
N MET A 489 13.15 1.90 19.53
CA MET A 489 12.95 3.24 20.12
C MET A 489 11.78 3.27 21.11
N GLN A 490 12.03 3.83 22.28
CA GLN A 490 11.03 4.12 23.31
C GLN A 490 11.04 5.61 23.66
N LEU A 491 9.85 6.19 23.79
CA LEU A 491 9.64 7.60 24.13
C LEU A 491 9.11 7.68 25.56
N PHE A 492 9.78 8.49 26.39
CA PHE A 492 9.39 8.77 27.76
C PHE A 492 9.19 10.28 27.92
N LEU A 493 7.98 10.69 28.28
CA LEU A 493 7.72 12.05 28.73
C LEU A 493 7.99 12.10 30.23
N GLU A 494 8.86 13.02 30.67
CA GLU A 494 9.13 13.16 32.12
C GLU A 494 7.91 13.68 32.88
N ASN A 495 7.03 14.42 32.21
CA ASN A 495 5.78 14.90 32.75
C ASN A 495 4.61 14.37 31.93
N ASP A 496 3.62 13.75 32.57
CA ASP A 496 2.41 13.23 31.91
C ASP A 496 1.57 14.32 31.21
N VAL A 497 1.77 15.59 31.58
CA VAL A 497 1.06 16.75 31.02
C VAL A 497 2.05 17.89 30.78
N ILE A 498 2.06 18.43 29.56
CA ILE A 498 2.78 19.66 29.20
C ILE A 498 1.73 20.72 28.86
N GLU A 499 1.72 21.84 29.59
CA GLU A 499 0.84 22.96 29.27
C GLU A 499 1.34 23.73 28.05
N ILE A 500 0.41 24.21 27.21
CA ILE A 500 0.74 25.04 26.04
C ILE A 500 1.54 26.26 26.48
N GLY A 501 2.70 26.47 25.86
CA GLY A 501 3.61 27.58 26.15
C GLY A 501 4.58 27.34 27.32
N LYS A 502 4.51 26.19 28.01
CA LYS A 502 5.52 25.77 28.99
C LYS A 502 6.55 24.83 28.37
N GLN A 503 7.75 24.81 28.93
CA GLN A 503 8.79 23.87 28.52
C GLN A 503 8.46 22.48 29.06
N GLY A 504 8.47 21.48 28.18
CA GLY A 504 8.43 20.07 28.52
C GLY A 504 9.78 19.39 28.24
N LYS A 505 10.01 18.24 28.87
CA LYS A 505 11.19 17.41 28.63
C LYS A 505 10.77 16.04 28.11
N LEU A 506 11.27 15.70 26.93
CA LEU A 506 11.09 14.41 26.28
C LEU A 506 12.42 13.66 26.35
N GLN A 507 12.38 12.45 26.89
CA GLN A 507 13.49 11.51 26.89
C GLN A 507 13.25 10.43 25.84
N ILE A 508 14.23 10.22 24.98
CA ILE A 508 14.19 9.19 23.93
C ILE A 508 15.25 8.16 24.28
N GLN A 509 14.84 6.90 24.38
CA GLN A 509 15.74 5.77 24.59
C GLN A 509 15.77 4.93 23.31
N ILE A 510 16.97 4.66 22.80
CA ILE A 510 17.18 3.78 21.65
C ILE A 510 17.96 2.56 22.12
N ASN A 511 17.39 1.37 21.92
CA ASN A 511 18.04 0.11 22.23
C ASN A 511 18.48 -0.54 20.91
N ASN A 512 19.79 -0.50 20.62
CA ASN A 512 20.33 -1.16 19.43
C ASN A 512 20.27 -2.68 19.60
N SER A 513 19.35 -3.35 18.89
CA SER A 513 19.22 -4.82 18.89
C SER A 513 20.24 -5.51 17.97
N PHE A 514 20.93 -4.75 17.10
CA PHE A 514 21.84 -5.30 16.12
C PHE A 514 23.20 -5.67 16.73
N PRO A 515 23.88 -6.71 16.21
CA PRO A 515 25.20 -7.12 16.70
C PRO A 515 26.35 -6.19 16.25
N TYR A 516 26.05 -5.12 15.53
CA TYR A 516 27.01 -4.12 15.07
C TYR A 516 26.63 -2.71 15.57
N PRO A 517 27.61 -1.81 15.76
CA PRO A 517 27.33 -0.43 16.13
C PRO A 517 26.58 0.29 15.00
N LEU A 518 25.56 1.05 15.37
CA LEU A 518 24.89 1.99 14.47
C LEU A 518 25.74 3.27 14.37
N ASN A 519 26.15 3.63 13.16
CA ASN A 519 26.94 4.82 12.87
C ASN A 519 26.10 5.83 12.06
N ASN A 520 26.32 7.13 12.29
CA ASN A 520 25.60 8.22 11.59
C ASN A 520 24.08 8.17 11.76
N GLY A 521 23.61 7.73 12.94
CA GLY A 521 22.18 7.76 13.27
C GLY A 521 21.67 9.19 13.36
N TYR A 522 20.39 9.39 13.09
CA TYR A 522 19.72 10.65 13.33
C TYR A 522 18.33 10.42 13.89
N ILE A 523 17.89 11.30 14.78
CA ILE A 523 16.54 11.29 15.34
C ILE A 523 15.83 12.54 14.85
N THR A 524 14.65 12.37 14.25
CA THR A 524 13.76 13.46 13.87
C THR A 524 12.53 13.41 14.77
N ILE A 525 12.22 14.53 15.41
CA ILE A 525 11.02 14.69 16.25
C ILE A 525 10.10 15.69 15.56
N ASP A 526 8.83 15.35 15.41
CA ASP A 526 7.81 16.22 14.83
C ASP A 526 6.47 16.06 15.57
N GLY A 527 5.66 17.12 15.58
CA GLY A 527 4.39 17.14 16.28
C GLY A 527 3.82 18.54 16.51
N PHE A 528 2.53 18.61 16.80
CA PHE A 528 1.83 19.84 17.09
C PHE A 528 2.47 20.60 18.26
N GLY A 529 2.78 21.89 18.06
CA GLY A 529 3.44 22.72 19.07
C GLY A 529 4.97 22.60 19.14
N ILE A 530 5.58 21.69 18.37
CA ILE A 530 7.02 21.62 18.20
C ILE A 530 7.41 22.59 17.07
N SER A 531 8.08 23.69 17.42
CA SER A 531 8.35 24.80 16.51
C SER A 531 9.28 24.46 15.35
N LYS A 532 10.02 23.36 15.43
CA LYS A 532 10.94 22.89 14.39
C LYS A 532 11.21 21.40 14.54
N SER A 533 11.21 20.65 13.44
CA SER A 533 11.74 19.29 13.46
C SER A 533 13.21 19.34 13.88
N ILE A 534 13.54 18.69 14.99
CA ILE A 534 14.90 18.69 15.54
C ILE A 534 15.61 17.45 15.02
N LEU A 535 16.71 17.65 14.30
CA LEU A 535 17.63 16.59 13.92
C LEU A 535 18.71 16.46 15.00
N ILE A 536 18.74 15.33 15.71
CA ILE A 536 19.81 15.00 16.66
C ILE A 536 20.74 14.00 15.96
N LYS A 537 22.03 14.33 15.83
CA LYS A 537 23.08 13.46 15.25
C LYS A 537 23.81 12.67 16.32
#